data_AF-A0A157S9M4-F1
#
_entry.id   AF-A0A157S9M4-F1
#
_cell.length_a   1.000
_cell.length_b   1.000
_cell.length_c   1.000
_cell.angle_alpha   90.00
_cell.angle_beta   90.00
_cell.angle_gamma   90.00
#
_symmetry.space_group_name_H-M   'P 1'
#
loop_
_entity.id
_entity.type
_entity.pdbx_description
1 polymer ?
#
loop_
_entity_poly.entity_id
_entity_poly.type
_entity_poly.pdbx_seq_one_letter_code
_entity_poly.pdbx_strand_id
1 'polypeptide(L)'
;MKLALTYALLAAIATAANIGAQELVVRGYSGPFAILASIVIGTGVGLVVKYVLDKRYIFRFQARDVAHDTRTFVLYCVMGLATTAIFWGVEFGFHHLFETKTMRYIGGVIGLAIGYVVKYRLDKQYVFRTEPA
;
A
#
# COMPACT_ATOMS: atom_id res chain seq x y z
N MET A 1 -14.50 -15.76 2.66
CA MET A 1 -14.68 -14.86 3.82
C MET A 1 -13.42 -14.71 4.68
N LYS A 2 -12.72 -15.79 5.08
CA LYS A 2 -11.50 -15.68 5.92
C LYS A 2 -10.43 -14.74 5.35
N LEU A 3 -10.13 -14.82 4.05
CA LEU A 3 -9.06 -14.01 3.44
C LEU A 3 -9.35 -12.50 3.50
N ALA A 4 -10.55 -12.06 3.12
CA ALA A 4 -10.92 -10.65 3.14
C ALA A 4 -10.88 -10.04 4.55
N LEU A 5 -11.35 -10.80 5.56
CA LEU A 5 -11.29 -10.37 6.96
C LEU A 5 -9.84 -10.26 7.45
N THR A 6 -8.99 -11.24 7.13
CA THR A 6 -7.57 -11.17 7.44
C THR A 6 -6.94 -9.96 6.76
N TYR A 7 -7.21 -9.74 5.47
CA TYR A 7 -6.73 -8.57 4.72
C TYR A 7 -7.11 -7.25 5.41
N ALA A 8 -8.38 -7.13 5.80
CA ALA A 8 -8.88 -5.94 6.48
C ALA A 8 -8.19 -5.73 7.83
N LEU A 9 -8.00 -6.79 8.62
CA LEU A 9 -7.30 -6.71 9.91
C LEU A 9 -5.84 -6.29 9.74
N LEU A 10 -5.11 -6.92 8.81
CA LEU A 10 -3.70 -6.57 8.55
C LEU A 10 -3.56 -5.14 8.03
N ALA A 11 -4.51 -4.70 7.19
CA ALA A 11 -4.57 -3.31 6.73
C ALA A 11 -4.83 -2.36 7.90
N ALA A 12 -5.75 -2.68 8.81
CA ALA A 12 -6.02 -1.87 10.00
C ALA A 12 -4.79 -1.74 10.91
N ILE A 13 -4.03 -2.82 11.10
CA ILE A 13 -2.77 -2.80 11.87
C ILE A 13 -1.74 -1.88 11.20
N ALA A 14 -1.55 -2.01 9.89
CA ALA A 14 -0.63 -1.15 9.14
C ALA A 14 -1.05 0.32 9.18
N THR A 15 -2.36 0.61 9.09
CA THR A 15 -2.90 1.96 9.23
C THR A 15 -2.66 2.53 10.63
N ALA A 16 -2.87 1.74 11.68
CA ALA A 16 -2.59 2.15 13.05
C ALA A 16 -1.10 2.45 13.26
N ALA A 17 -0.22 1.60 12.72
CA ALA A 17 1.23 1.83 12.77
C ALA A 17 1.65 3.09 12.01
N ASN A 18 1.04 3.34 10.83
CA ASN A 18 1.26 4.56 10.06
C ASN A 18 0.86 5.80 10.88
N ILE A 19 -0.38 5.86 11.36
CA ILE A 19 -0.89 7.01 12.12
C ILE A 19 -0.11 7.22 13.43
N GLY A 20 0.20 6.13 14.15
CA GLY A 20 1.02 6.21 15.36
C GLY A 20 2.40 6.79 15.10
N ALA A 21 3.04 6.41 13.99
CA ALA A 21 4.32 6.98 13.58
C ALA A 21 4.19 8.47 13.19
N GLN A 22 3.12 8.85 12.48
CA GLN A 22 2.86 10.27 12.20
C GLN A 22 2.75 11.09 13.49
N GLU A 23 1.97 10.60 14.44
CA GLU A 23 1.75 11.26 15.73
C GLU A 23 3.04 11.43 16.53
N LEU A 24 3.88 10.38 16.59
CA LEU A 24 5.17 10.44 17.26
C LEU A 24 6.10 11.49 16.63
N VAL A 25 6.10 11.61 15.30
CA VAL A 25 6.90 12.62 14.60
C VAL A 25 6.39 14.03 14.92
N VAL A 26 5.08 14.26 14.85
CA VAL A 26 4.51 15.59 15.14
C VAL A 26 4.77 16.00 16.60
N ARG A 27 4.75 15.05 17.55
CA ARG A 27 5.10 15.32 18.96
C ARG A 27 6.59 15.58 19.18
N GLY A 28 7.45 14.88 18.44
CA GLY A 28 8.90 14.94 18.61
C GLY A 28 9.60 16.02 17.79
N TYR A 29 8.92 16.59 16.78
CA TYR A 29 9.50 17.56 15.86
C TYR A 29 8.51 18.68 15.51
N SER A 30 8.81 19.89 16.00
CA SER A 30 7.99 21.10 15.79
C SER A 30 8.53 22.04 14.70
N GLY A 31 9.39 21.54 13.80
CA GLY A 31 9.98 22.34 12.73
C GLY A 31 9.02 22.61 11.55
N PRO A 32 9.44 23.43 10.57
CA PRO A 32 8.59 23.80 9.42
C PRO A 32 8.19 22.60 8.55
N PHE A 33 8.95 21.50 8.64
CA PHE A 33 8.68 20.27 7.90
C PHE A 33 7.95 19.20 8.74
N ALA A 34 7.40 19.53 9.91
CA ALA A 34 6.80 18.56 10.83
C ALA A 34 5.76 17.65 10.16
N ILE A 35 4.85 18.25 9.39
CA ILE A 35 3.79 17.52 8.68
C ILE A 35 4.34 16.69 7.52
N LEU A 36 5.29 17.22 6.75
CA LEU A 36 5.89 16.47 5.66
C LEU A 36 6.67 15.26 6.18
N ALA A 37 7.48 15.47 7.22
CA ALA A 37 8.24 14.43 7.88
C ALA A 37 7.31 13.36 8.47
N SER A 38 6.21 13.75 9.11
CA SER A 38 5.25 12.79 9.67
C SER A 38 4.63 11.93 8.58
N ILE A 39 4.19 12.51 7.46
CA ILE A 39 3.61 11.75 6.33
C ILE A 39 4.64 10.77 5.73
N VAL A 40 5.89 11.21 5.53
CA VAL A 40 6.95 10.34 4.96
C VAL A 40 7.26 9.18 5.89
N ILE A 41 7.48 9.46 7.18
CA ILE A 41 7.79 8.43 8.18
C ILE A 41 6.60 7.50 8.40
N GLY A 42 5.39 8.04 8.53
CA GLY A 42 4.15 7.27 8.66
C GLY A 42 3.95 6.33 7.48
N THR A 43 4.11 6.82 6.26
CA THR A 43 4.05 6.01 5.03
C THR A 43 5.10 4.92 5.03
N GLY A 44 6.35 5.23 5.37
CA GLY A 44 7.44 4.26 5.44
C GLY A 44 7.15 3.14 6.45
N VAL A 45 6.77 3.50 7.68
CA VAL A 45 6.43 2.54 8.74
C VAL A 45 5.24 1.70 8.34
N GLY A 46 4.16 2.32 7.82
CA GLY A 46 2.98 1.62 7.35
C GLY A 46 3.29 0.60 6.25
N LEU A 47 4.12 0.97 5.27
CA LEU A 47 4.55 0.08 4.18
C LEU A 47 5.37 -1.11 4.69
N VAL A 48 6.34 -0.86 5.58
CA VAL A 48 7.17 -1.94 6.17
C VAL A 48 6.29 -2.91 6.96
N VAL A 49 5.43 -2.40 7.84
CA VAL A 49 4.51 -3.24 8.62
C VAL A 49 3.59 -4.03 7.69
N LYS A 50 2.99 -3.38 6.71
CA LYS A 50 2.09 -4.03 5.75
C LYS A 50 2.81 -5.13 4.97
N TYR A 51 4.03 -4.86 4.49
CA TYR A 51 4.84 -5.83 3.78
C TYR A 51 5.12 -7.08 4.62
N VAL A 52 5.59 -6.90 5.86
CA VAL A 52 5.91 -8.01 6.77
C VAL A 52 4.66 -8.85 7.05
N LEU A 53 3.52 -8.19 7.30
CA LEU A 53 2.25 -8.86 7.56
C LEU A 53 1.75 -9.63 6.33
N ASP A 54 1.76 -9.03 5.14
CA ASP A 54 1.31 -9.70 3.91
C ASP A 54 2.22 -10.86 3.55
N LYS A 55 3.54 -10.66 3.62
CA LYS A 55 4.54 -11.70 3.40
C LYS A 55 4.26 -12.91 4.30
N ARG A 56 4.04 -12.70 5.60
CA ARG A 56 3.89 -13.77 6.59
C ARG A 56 2.52 -14.44 6.57
N TYR A 57 1.44 -13.66 6.57
CA TYR A 57 0.09 -14.16 6.85
C TYR A 57 -0.74 -14.41 5.59
N ILE A 58 -0.49 -13.67 4.52
CA ILE A 58 -1.24 -13.81 3.28
C ILE A 58 -0.52 -14.73 2.31
N PHE A 59 0.70 -14.36 1.93
CA PHE A 59 1.46 -15.06 0.89
C PHE A 59 2.33 -16.19 1.44
N ARG A 60 2.56 -16.22 2.75
CA ARG A 60 3.40 -17.21 3.45
C ARG A 60 4.78 -17.37 2.77
N PHE A 61 5.33 -16.26 2.31
CA PHE A 61 6.55 -16.23 1.53
C PHE A 61 7.78 -16.23 2.45
N GLN A 62 8.74 -17.10 2.15
CA GLN A 62 10.02 -17.16 2.84
C GLN A 62 11.11 -16.60 1.92
N ALA A 63 11.78 -15.54 2.39
CA ALA A 63 12.93 -15.00 1.70
C ALA A 63 14.16 -15.86 1.98
N ARG A 64 15.02 -16.06 0.98
CA ARG A 64 16.27 -16.83 1.12
C ARG A 64 17.29 -16.16 2.05
N ASP A 65 17.41 -14.84 1.91
CA ASP A 65 18.34 -14.00 2.66
C ASP A 65 17.83 -12.55 2.71
N VAL A 66 18.57 -11.68 3.40
CA VAL A 66 18.23 -10.25 3.59
C VAL A 66 18.25 -9.48 2.25
N ALA A 67 19.14 -9.79 1.33
CA ALA A 67 19.23 -9.11 0.05
C ALA A 67 18.01 -9.45 -0.83
N HIS A 68 17.61 -10.71 -0.85
CA HIS A 68 16.40 -11.17 -1.50
C HIS A 68 15.14 -10.56 -0.88
N ASP A 69 15.08 -10.46 0.45
CA ASP A 69 13.95 -9.82 1.14
C ASP A 69 13.85 -8.33 0.80
N THR A 70 14.98 -7.64 0.77
CA THR A 70 15.05 -6.22 0.41
C THR A 70 14.59 -5.99 -1.03
N ARG A 71 15.03 -6.81 -1.98
CA ARG A 71 14.56 -6.75 -3.38
C ARG A 71 13.06 -7.00 -3.48
N THR A 72 12.56 -7.95 -2.70
CA THR A 72 11.12 -8.29 -2.64
C THR A 72 10.31 -7.12 -2.08
N PHE A 73 10.79 -6.46 -1.04
CA PHE A 73 10.17 -5.24 -0.50
C PHE A 73 10.15 -4.10 -1.53
N VAL A 74 11.24 -3.89 -2.27
CA VAL A 74 11.28 -2.89 -3.35
C VAL A 74 10.22 -3.20 -4.41
N LEU A 75 10.12 -4.46 -4.88
CA LEU A 75 9.08 -4.87 -5.82
C LEU A 75 7.68 -4.65 -5.25
N TYR A 76 7.46 -4.97 -3.98
CA TYR A 76 6.19 -4.73 -3.29
C TYR A 76 5.78 -3.25 -3.33
N CYS A 77 6.73 -2.35 -3.04
CA CYS A 77 6.52 -0.91 -3.10
C CYS A 77 6.24 -0.43 -4.53
N VAL A 78 6.98 -0.92 -5.52
CA VAL A 78 6.76 -0.60 -6.95
C VAL A 78 5.36 -1.02 -7.38
N MET A 79 4.90 -2.23 -7.02
CA MET A 79 3.54 -2.66 -7.31
C MET A 79 2.50 -1.75 -6.63
N GLY A 80 2.79 -1.27 -5.42
CA GLY A 80 1.96 -0.27 -4.72
C GLY A 80 1.81 1.00 -5.54
N LEU A 81 2.93 1.63 -5.91
CA LEU A 81 2.95 2.86 -6.71
C LEU A 81 2.25 2.68 -8.06
N ALA A 82 2.48 1.56 -8.74
CA ALA A 82 1.80 1.25 -10.00
C ALA A 82 0.28 1.22 -9.83
N THR A 83 -0.22 0.56 -8.77
CA THR A 83 -1.67 0.52 -8.53
C THR A 83 -2.26 1.85 -8.07
N THR A 84 -1.50 2.69 -7.36
CA THR A 84 -1.89 4.06 -7.04
C THR A 84 -2.02 4.90 -8.32
N ALA A 85 -1.09 4.75 -9.26
CA ALA A 85 -1.17 5.42 -10.56
C ALA A 85 -2.40 4.99 -11.36
N ILE A 86 -2.77 3.69 -11.33
CA ILE A 86 -4.01 3.20 -11.93
C ILE A 86 -5.23 3.86 -11.28
N PHE A 87 -5.29 3.88 -9.94
CA PHE A 87 -6.38 4.52 -9.21
C PHE A 87 -6.53 6.00 -9.59
N TRP A 88 -5.44 6.77 -9.53
CA TRP A 88 -5.43 8.18 -9.90
C TRP A 88 -5.77 8.40 -11.37
N GLY A 89 -5.27 7.56 -12.28
CA GLY A 89 -5.58 7.64 -13.70
C GLY A 89 -7.08 7.50 -13.98
N VAL A 90 -7.76 6.58 -13.29
CA VAL A 90 -9.22 6.43 -13.41
C VAL A 90 -9.95 7.61 -12.74
N GLU A 91 -9.56 8.02 -11.53
CA GLU A 91 -10.17 9.15 -10.82
C GLU A 91 -10.07 10.46 -11.63
N PHE A 92 -8.86 10.80 -12.08
CA PHE A 92 -8.62 12.00 -12.87
C PHE A 92 -9.17 11.90 -14.29
N GLY A 93 -9.18 10.71 -14.89
CA GLY A 93 -9.84 10.47 -16.18
C GLY A 93 -11.34 10.77 -16.11
N PHE A 94 -12.02 10.29 -15.07
CA PHE A 94 -13.43 10.63 -14.84
C PHE A 94 -13.63 12.11 -14.54
N HIS A 95 -12.74 12.70 -13.74
CA HIS A 95 -12.80 14.14 -13.47
C HIS A 95 -12.69 14.95 -14.76
N HIS A 96 -11.79 14.58 -15.66
CA HIS A 96 -11.55 15.29 -16.91
C HIS A 96 -12.68 15.09 -17.93
N LEU A 97 -13.24 13.87 -18.03
CA LEU A 97 -14.30 13.56 -19.00
C LEU A 97 -15.67 14.15 -18.62
N PHE A 98 -15.95 14.27 -17.32
CA PHE A 98 -17.27 14.67 -16.84
C PHE A 98 -17.28 16.01 -16.10
N GLU A 99 -16.11 16.55 -15.74
CA GLU A 99 -15.93 17.85 -15.07
C GLU A 99 -16.74 18.05 -13.78
N THR A 100 -17.22 16.96 -13.16
CA THR A 100 -17.98 17.01 -11.91
C THR A 100 -17.27 16.29 -10.77
N LYS A 101 -17.48 16.81 -9.55
CA LYS A 101 -16.98 16.20 -8.31
C LYS A 101 -17.55 14.79 -8.09
N THR A 102 -18.83 14.59 -8.40
CA THR A 102 -19.49 13.30 -8.25
C THR A 102 -18.86 12.24 -9.14
N MET A 103 -18.66 12.54 -10.43
CA MET A 103 -18.05 11.58 -11.36
C MET A 103 -16.58 11.31 -11.02
N ARG A 104 -15.83 12.32 -10.55
CA ARG A 104 -14.49 12.10 -10.00
C ARG A 104 -14.51 11.05 -8.89
N TYR A 105 -15.41 11.15 -7.90
CA TYR A 105 -15.48 10.16 -6.82
C TYR A 105 -15.95 8.78 -7.28
N ILE A 106 -16.88 8.71 -8.25
CA ILE A 106 -17.27 7.43 -8.88
C ILE A 106 -16.05 6.79 -9.54
N GLY A 107 -15.30 7.56 -10.33
CA GLY A 107 -14.03 7.12 -10.92
C GLY A 107 -13.03 6.68 -9.86
N GLY A 108 -12.94 7.38 -8.73
CA GLY A 108 -12.10 7.00 -7.61
C GLY A 108 -12.49 5.66 -6.99
N VAL A 109 -13.78 5.38 -6.77
CA VAL A 109 -14.26 4.09 -6.25
C VAL A 109 -13.93 2.96 -7.23
N ILE A 110 -14.17 3.17 -8.53
CA ILE A 110 -13.84 2.20 -9.58
C ILE A 110 -12.32 1.97 -9.64
N GLY A 111 -11.53 3.04 -9.64
CA GLY A 111 -10.08 3.01 -9.66
C GLY A 111 -9.49 2.26 -8.46
N LEU A 112 -10.03 2.47 -7.26
CA LEU A 112 -9.65 1.72 -6.06
C LEU A 112 -10.00 0.23 -6.20
N ALA A 113 -11.20 -0.10 -6.67
CA ALA A 113 -11.61 -1.50 -6.85
C ALA A 113 -10.68 -2.23 -7.85
N ILE A 114 -10.38 -1.60 -8.99
CA ILE A 114 -9.40 -2.11 -9.97
C ILE A 114 -8.02 -2.23 -9.32
N GLY A 115 -7.58 -1.17 -8.64
CA GLY A 115 -6.29 -1.12 -7.95
C GLY A 115 -6.09 -2.28 -6.99
N TYR A 116 -7.08 -2.60 -6.14
CA TYR A 116 -7.01 -3.73 -5.21
C TYR A 116 -6.90 -5.08 -5.93
N VAL A 117 -7.71 -5.31 -6.98
CA VAL A 117 -7.67 -6.57 -7.74
C VAL A 117 -6.33 -6.73 -8.45
N VAL A 118 -5.86 -5.65 -9.09
CA VAL A 118 -4.57 -5.63 -9.78
C VAL A 118 -3.42 -5.82 -8.79
N LYS A 119 -3.44 -5.13 -7.64
CA LYS A 119 -2.40 -5.25 -6.61
C LYS A 119 -2.25 -6.68 -6.12
N TYR A 120 -3.36 -7.34 -5.81
CA TYR A 120 -3.34 -8.75 -5.39
C TYR A 120 -2.69 -9.65 -6.43
N ARG A 121 -3.05 -9.48 -7.71
CA ARG A 121 -2.50 -10.29 -8.81
C ARG A 121 -1.01 -10.01 -9.02
N LEU A 122 -0.62 -8.74 -9.01
CA LEU A 122 0.77 -8.32 -9.16
C LEU A 122 1.65 -8.86 -8.02
N ASP A 123 1.20 -8.74 -6.78
CA ASP A 123 1.94 -9.24 -5.62
C ASP A 123 2.09 -10.76 -5.67
N LYS A 124 1.02 -11.48 -6.01
CA LYS A 124 1.06 -12.93 -6.14
C LYS A 124 2.02 -13.40 -7.23
N GLN A 125 2.08 -12.68 -8.35
CA GLN A 125 2.82 -13.12 -9.54
C GLN A 125 4.29 -12.66 -9.54
N TYR A 126 4.56 -11.44 -9.08
CA TYR A 126 5.86 -10.79 -9.23
C TYR A 126 6.60 -10.59 -7.91
N VAL A 127 5.90 -10.42 -6.79
CA VAL A 127 6.52 -10.12 -5.49
C VAL A 127 6.75 -11.41 -4.72
N PHE A 128 5.69 -12.18 -4.48
CA PHE A 128 5.72 -13.37 -3.65
C PHE A 128 5.66 -14.65 -4.48
N ARG A 129 6.47 -14.71 -5.54
CA ARG A 129 6.53 -15.86 -6.43
C ARG A 129 7.21 -17.02 -5.71
N THR A 130 6.50 -18.13 -5.52
CA THR A 130 7.10 -19.37 -5.01
C THR A 130 8.15 -19.83 -6.01
N GLU A 131 9.42 -19.81 -5.63
CA GLU A 131 10.46 -20.47 -6.42
C GLU A 131 10.27 -21.98 -6.32
N PRO A 132 10.42 -22.74 -7.42
CA PRO A 132 10.34 -24.19 -7.37
C PRO A 132 11.41 -24.71 -6.40
N ALA A 133 10.99 -25.67 -5.56
CA ALA A 133 11.83 -26.36 -4.58
C ALA A 133 12.94 -27.18 -5.25
#